data_AF-A0A953X0N1-F1
#
_entry.id   AF-A0A953X0N1-F1
#
_cell.length_a   1.000
_cell.length_b   1.000
_cell.length_c   1.000
_cell.angle_alpha   90.00
_cell.angle_beta   90.00
_cell.angle_gamma   90.00
#
_symmetry.space_group_name_H-M   'P 1'
#
loop_
_entity.id
_entity.type
_entity.pdbx_description
1 polymer ?
#
loop_
_entity_poly.entity_id
_entity_poly.type
_entity_poly.pdbx_seq_one_letter_code
_entity_poly.pdbx_strand_id
1 'polypeptide(L)'
;MNEFDETYDDALAGAAAAGDADPPAAICGNKEVGALAHLYRAEVYRSTVWRQRLDQTTNWAVISTGIGLSAAFASERASPFPIVLVGALCIMFLML
;
A
#
# COMPACT_ATOMS: atom_id res chain seq x y z
N MET A 1 -9.25 -43.51 -31.48
CA MET A 1 -8.39 -43.18 -30.33
C MET A 1 -7.12 -42.44 -30.79
N ASN A 2 -7.14 -41.73 -31.94
CA ASN A 2 -5.93 -41.13 -32.54
C ASN A 2 -6.07 -39.62 -32.81
N GLU A 3 -7.30 -39.10 -32.90
CA GLU A 3 -7.57 -37.71 -33.28
C GLU A 3 -7.37 -36.70 -32.15
N PHE A 4 -7.55 -37.13 -30.89
CA PHE A 4 -7.28 -36.30 -29.72
C PHE A 4 -5.78 -36.17 -29.42
N ASP A 5 -4.99 -37.15 -29.85
CA ASP A 5 -3.54 -37.20 -29.66
C ASP A 5 -2.83 -36.30 -30.69
N GLU A 6 -3.21 -36.40 -31.98
CA GLU A 6 -2.70 -35.53 -33.05
C GLU A 6 -3.00 -34.04 -32.82
N THR A 7 -4.21 -33.71 -32.34
CA THR A 7 -4.56 -32.32 -32.03
C THR A 7 -3.75 -31.75 -30.86
N TYR A 8 -3.38 -32.60 -29.89
CA TYR A 8 -2.57 -32.21 -28.74
C TYR A 8 -1.09 -32.05 -29.12
N ASP A 9 -0.57 -32.95 -29.95
CA ASP A 9 0.79 -32.86 -30.50
C ASP A 9 0.96 -31.64 -31.41
N ASP A 10 -0.04 -31.30 -32.24
CA ASP A 10 -0.04 -30.08 -33.06
C ASP A 10 -0.11 -28.80 -32.20
N ALA A 11 -0.88 -28.84 -31.10
CA ALA A 11 -0.96 -27.73 -30.15
C ALA A 11 0.37 -27.54 -29.38
N LEU A 12 1.03 -28.64 -29.00
CA LEU A 12 2.37 -28.62 -28.39
C LEU A 12 3.45 -28.20 -29.39
N ALA A 13 3.36 -28.64 -30.65
CA ALA A 13 4.29 -28.26 -31.71
C ALA A 13 4.15 -26.77 -32.06
N GLY A 14 2.93 -26.23 -32.09
CA GLY A 14 2.69 -24.80 -32.25
C GLY A 14 3.21 -23.96 -31.07
N ALA A 15 3.08 -24.47 -29.84
CA ALA A 15 3.66 -23.84 -28.65
C ALA A 15 5.19 -23.96 -28.60
N ALA A 16 5.78 -25.04 -29.13
CA ALA A 16 7.21 -25.23 -29.24
C ALA A 16 7.85 -24.39 -30.36
N ALA A 17 7.16 -24.21 -31.49
CA ALA A 17 7.54 -23.26 -32.55
C ALA A 17 7.35 -21.80 -32.11
N ALA A 18 6.41 -21.51 -31.21
CA ALA A 18 6.37 -20.21 -30.53
C ALA A 18 7.56 -20.00 -29.56
N GLY A 19 8.34 -21.06 -29.27
CA GLY A 19 9.56 -21.03 -28.48
C GLY A 19 10.86 -20.83 -29.28
N ASP A 20 10.82 -20.91 -30.62
CA ASP A 20 11.96 -20.61 -31.51
C ASP A 20 11.87 -19.24 -32.20
N ALA A 21 10.70 -18.61 -32.12
CA ALA A 21 10.60 -17.17 -32.31
C ALA A 21 11.53 -16.53 -31.28
N ASP A 22 12.55 -15.79 -31.76
CA ASP A 22 13.35 -14.92 -30.92
C ASP A 22 12.36 -14.16 -30.02
N PRO A 23 12.38 -14.38 -28.68
CA PRO A 23 11.42 -13.73 -27.81
C PRO A 23 11.51 -12.25 -28.13
N PRO A 24 10.38 -11.56 -28.39
CA PRO A 24 10.39 -10.17 -28.85
C PRO A 24 11.37 -9.42 -27.96
N ALA A 25 12.50 -9.00 -28.54
CA ALA A 25 13.78 -8.73 -27.86
C ALA A 25 13.56 -8.46 -26.38
N ALA A 26 13.91 -9.45 -25.53
CA ALA A 26 13.57 -9.50 -24.11
C ALA A 26 13.37 -8.08 -23.53
N ILE A 27 12.16 -7.79 -23.05
CA ILE A 27 11.74 -6.51 -22.44
C ILE A 27 12.66 -6.07 -21.26
N CYS A 28 13.67 -6.86 -20.92
CA CYS A 28 14.54 -6.73 -19.76
C CYS A 28 16.03 -6.87 -20.09
N GLY A 29 16.61 -5.95 -20.86
CA GLY A 29 18.04 -5.70 -20.76
C GLY A 29 18.43 -5.17 -19.38
N ASN A 30 19.72 -5.20 -19.02
CA ASN A 30 20.22 -4.77 -17.71
C ASN A 30 19.81 -3.32 -17.34
N LYS A 31 19.61 -2.45 -18.34
CA LYS A 31 19.22 -1.04 -18.14
C LYS A 31 17.74 -0.90 -17.81
N GLU A 32 16.91 -1.69 -18.49
CA GLU A 32 15.46 -1.75 -18.33
C GLU A 32 15.10 -2.36 -16.98
N VAL A 33 15.78 -3.44 -16.58
CA VAL A 33 15.65 -4.02 -15.23
C VAL A 33 16.05 -3.02 -14.14
N GLY A 34 17.15 -2.29 -14.34
CA GLY A 34 17.58 -1.23 -13.44
C GLY A 34 16.54 -0.10 -13.32
N ALA A 35 16.01 0.36 -14.46
CA ALA A 35 14.97 1.39 -14.51
C ALA A 35 13.70 0.95 -13.76
N LEU A 36 13.25 -0.30 -13.97
CA LEU A 36 12.10 -0.87 -13.26
C LEU A 36 12.36 -1.01 -11.76
N ALA A 37 13.57 -1.41 -11.36
CA ALA A 37 13.95 -1.52 -9.95
C ALA A 37 13.98 -0.14 -9.24
N HIS A 38 14.40 0.92 -9.93
CA HIS A 38 14.34 2.28 -9.41
C HIS A 38 12.90 2.80 -9.33
N LEU A 39 12.08 2.56 -10.36
CA LEU A 39 10.65 2.90 -10.36
C LEU A 39 9.92 2.24 -9.19
N TYR A 40 10.12 0.92 -9.02
CA TYR A 40 9.54 0.17 -7.91
C TYR A 40 9.91 0.75 -6.55
N ARG A 41 11.20 1.07 -6.32
CA ARG A 41 11.63 1.71 -5.08
C ARG A 41 10.98 3.07 -4.85
N ALA A 42 10.79 3.87 -5.90
CA ALA A 42 10.12 5.16 -5.81
C ALA A 42 8.62 5.02 -5.45
N GLU A 43 7.93 4.05 -6.04
CA GLU A 43 6.52 3.77 -5.77
C GLU A 43 6.29 3.25 -4.34
N VAL A 44 7.15 2.34 -3.88
CA VAL A 44 7.15 1.86 -2.49
C VAL A 44 7.43 3.01 -1.53
N TYR A 45 8.40 3.89 -1.86
CA TYR A 45 8.72 5.05 -1.06
C TYR A 45 7.53 6.02 -0.94
N ARG A 46 6.84 6.34 -2.05
CA ARG A 46 5.65 7.21 -2.03
C ARG A 46 4.54 6.63 -1.15
N SER A 47 4.28 5.33 -1.30
CA SER A 47 3.28 4.60 -0.48
C SER A 47 3.64 4.65 1.00
N THR A 48 4.93 4.48 1.33
CA THR A 48 5.42 4.53 2.71
C THR A 48 5.30 5.94 3.30
N VAL A 49 5.61 6.98 2.53
CA VAL A 49 5.53 8.37 2.97
C VAL A 49 4.09 8.78 3.27
N TRP A 50 3.13 8.41 2.42
CA TRP A 50 1.72 8.70 2.69
C TRP A 50 1.22 8.00 3.95
N ARG A 51 1.58 6.72 4.14
CA ARG A 51 1.26 5.99 5.36
C ARG A 51 1.85 6.66 6.60
N GLN A 52 3.13 7.04 6.56
CA GLN A 52 3.80 7.67 7.70
C GLN A 52 3.16 9.01 8.10
N ARG A 53 2.69 9.81 7.13
CA ARG A 53 1.98 11.06 7.42
C ARG A 53 0.66 10.81 8.14
N LEU A 54 -0.13 9.85 7.64
CA LEU A 54 -1.41 9.46 8.22
C LEU A 54 -1.24 8.84 9.62
N ASP A 55 -0.22 8.02 9.81
CA ASP A 55 0.07 7.37 11.09
C ASP A 55 0.51 8.41 12.15
N GLN A 56 1.27 9.43 11.76
CA GLN A 56 1.76 10.44 12.69
C GLN A 56 0.63 11.25 13.31
N THR A 57 -0.33 11.74 12.51
CA THR A 57 -1.45 12.54 13.02
C THR A 57 -2.45 11.69 13.81
N THR A 58 -2.69 10.45 13.38
CA THR A 58 -3.54 9.50 14.11
C THR A 58 -2.95 9.11 15.47
N ASN A 59 -1.62 8.91 15.55
CA ASN A 59 -0.94 8.65 16.82
C ASN A 59 -1.14 9.80 17.81
N TRP A 60 -0.95 11.05 17.36
CA TRP A 60 -1.22 12.23 18.20
C TRP A 60 -2.69 12.35 18.60
N ALA A 61 -3.63 12.03 17.71
CA ALA A 61 -5.06 12.03 18.03
C ALA A 61 -5.40 11.05 19.15
N VAL A 62 -4.84 9.83 19.14
CA VAL A 62 -5.07 8.83 20.19
C VAL A 62 -4.48 9.29 21.53
N ILE A 63 -3.25 9.81 21.53
CA ILE A 63 -2.59 10.32 22.74
C ILE A 63 -3.41 11.46 23.36
N SER A 64 -3.80 12.45 22.55
CA SER A 64 -4.61 13.58 23.02
C SER A 64 -5.98 13.15 23.54
N THR A 65 -6.60 12.15 22.91
CA THR A 65 -7.86 11.55 23.40
C THR A 65 -7.70 10.96 24.80
N GLY A 66 -6.63 10.19 25.03
CA GLY A 66 -6.33 9.62 26.35
C GLY A 66 -6.13 10.69 27.43
N ILE A 67 -5.39 11.76 27.09
CA ILE A 67 -5.20 12.92 27.99
C ILE A 67 -6.54 13.61 28.29
N GLY A 68 -7.37 13.82 27.26
CA GLY A 68 -8.69 14.44 27.37
C GLY A 68 -9.61 13.65 28.28
N LEU A 69 -9.69 12.33 28.09
CA LEU A 69 -10.49 11.44 28.94
C LEU A 69 -9.99 11.48 30.39
N SER A 70 -8.67 11.34 30.58
CA SER A 70 -8.06 11.36 31.92
C SER A 70 -8.39 12.66 32.67
N ALA A 71 -8.27 13.81 32.00
CA ALA A 71 -8.60 15.11 32.59
C ALA A 71 -10.10 15.28 32.87
N ALA A 72 -10.97 14.83 31.95
CA ALA A 72 -12.41 14.96 32.08
C ALA A 72 -12.99 14.10 33.21
N PHE A 73 -12.35 12.97 33.53
CA PHE A 73 -12.79 12.05 34.57
C PHE A 73 -11.90 12.07 35.83
N ALA A 74 -11.01 13.05 35.98
CA ALA A 74 -10.07 13.12 37.11
C ALA A 74 -10.75 13.37 38.47
N SER A 75 -11.94 13.96 38.51
CA SER A 75 -12.71 14.20 39.73
C SER A 75 -14.19 14.45 39.43
N GLU A 76 -15.09 14.29 40.41
CA GLU A 76 -16.53 14.56 40.26
C GLU A 76 -16.86 16.01 39.88
N ARG A 77 -15.93 16.95 40.15
CA ARG A 77 -16.09 18.37 39.84
C ARG A 77 -15.32 18.79 38.58
N ALA A 78 -14.76 17.84 37.83
CA ALA A 78 -14.02 18.12 36.62
C ALA A 78 -14.94 18.74 35.55
N SER A 79 -14.44 19.77 34.88
CA SER A 79 -15.17 20.42 33.78
C SER A 79 -15.25 19.47 32.59
N PRO A 80 -16.40 19.38 31.88
CA PRO A 80 -16.53 18.59 30.65
C PRO A 80 -15.85 19.25 29.43
N PHE A 81 -15.38 20.50 29.58
CA PHE A 81 -14.74 21.28 28.52
C PHE A 81 -13.53 20.59 27.83
N PRO A 82 -12.65 19.84 28.52
CA PRO A 82 -11.54 19.13 27.89
C PRO A 82 -11.97 18.13 26.82
N ILE A 83 -13.15 17.49 26.94
CA ILE A 83 -13.65 16.55 25.92
C ILE A 83 -13.95 17.28 24.61
N VAL A 84 -14.60 18.45 24.68
CA VAL A 84 -14.94 19.24 23.49
C VAL A 84 -13.67 19.76 22.80
N LEU A 85 -12.72 20.26 23.59
CA LEU A 85 -11.43 20.75 23.09
C LEU A 85 -10.65 19.62 22.38
N VAL A 86 -10.57 18.44 23.00
CA VAL A 86 -9.83 17.30 22.46
C VAL A 86 -10.55 16.70 21.25
N GLY A 87 -11.88 16.72 21.22
CA GLY A 87 -12.66 16.35 20.03
C GLY A 87 -12.34 17.25 18.83
N ALA A 88 -12.30 18.57 19.03
CA ALA A 88 -11.92 19.52 17.98
C ALA A 88 -10.46 19.32 17.51
N LEU A 89 -9.54 19.06 18.44
CA LEU A 89 -8.14 18.77 18.13
C LEU A 89 -7.98 17.48 17.31
N CYS A 90 -8.74 16.42 17.61
CA CYS A 90 -8.73 15.17 16.85
C CYS A 90 -9.23 15.37 15.42
N ILE A 91 -10.30 16.16 15.22
CA ILE A 91 -10.80 16.50 13.88
C ILE A 91 -9.71 17.21 13.07
N MET A 92 -8.98 18.14 13.69
CA MET A 92 -7.85 18.82 13.06
C MET A 92 -6.75 17.83 12.65
N PHE A 93 -6.37 16.89 13.52
CA PHE A 93 -5.33 15.90 13.20
C PHE A 93 -5.76 14.94 12.08
N LEU A 94 -7.02 14.50 12.05
CA LEU A 94 -7.53 13.58 11.03
C LEU A 94 -7.70 14.23 9.64
N MET A 95 -7.82 15.57 9.60
CA MET A 95 -7.96 16.34 8.35
C MET A 95 -6.63 16.82 7.75
N LEU A 96 -5.51 16.66 8.47
CA LEU A 96 -4.17 17.10 8.07
C LEU A 96 -3.38 15.98 7.37
#